data_AF-A0A1V2DPG3-F1
#
_entry.id   AF-A0A1V2DPG3-F1
#
_cell.length_a   1.000
_cell.length_b   1.000
_cell.length_c   1.000
_cell.angle_alpha   90.00
_cell.angle_beta   90.00
_cell.angle_gamma   90.00
#
_symmetry.space_group_name_H-M   'P 1'
#
loop_
_entity.id
_entity.type
_entity.pdbx_description
1 polymer ?
#
loop_
_entity_poly.entity_id
_entity_poly.type
_entity_poly.pdbx_seq_one_letter_code
_entity_poly.pdbx_strand_id
1 'polypeptide(L)'
;MAKRFSISYLKHLWCLALVTLSCVWTSSVLATPALIGIEAQITTVGELRAMYEDAEMIAGYTDEFGGPIYRITGEDAGAEGMHEARFIFNRNGVPVAMTGVFDRQLFDHINLILGTRYKLIHHNNRPGVKDRLRSAWYQTGDRANTIVSLTAPKGSDKVYVTYADLATRNRIQAALERQKEPPKRYWWQ
;
A
#
# COMPACT_ATOMS: atom_id res chain seq x y z
N MET A 1 74.54 -36.57 12.53
CA MET A 1 74.75 -36.21 13.94
C MET A 1 74.14 -34.83 14.18
N ALA A 2 73.43 -34.65 15.28
CA ALA A 2 72.37 -33.65 15.48
C ALA A 2 72.82 -32.23 15.90
N LYS A 3 71.88 -31.29 15.73
CA LYS A 3 71.57 -30.04 16.49
C LYS A 3 71.76 -28.74 15.71
N ARG A 4 71.00 -27.65 15.89
CA ARG A 4 69.63 -27.32 16.38
C ARG A 4 69.62 -25.76 16.42
N PHE A 5 68.50 -25.11 16.08
CA PHE A 5 68.11 -23.70 16.41
C PHE A 5 68.97 -22.56 15.78
N SER A 6 68.50 -21.33 15.53
CA SER A 6 67.29 -20.60 15.90
C SER A 6 67.06 -19.40 14.96
N ILE A 7 65.78 -19.13 14.67
CA ILE A 7 65.05 -17.83 14.67
C ILE A 7 65.88 -16.56 14.45
N SER A 8 65.49 -15.78 13.42
CA SER A 8 65.04 -14.39 13.53
C SER A 8 65.17 -13.72 12.17
N TYR A 9 64.09 -13.24 11.55
CA TYR A 9 64.06 -11.96 10.81
C TYR A 9 62.60 -11.55 10.63
N LEU A 10 62.04 -11.17 11.79
CA LEU A 10 60.99 -10.17 11.90
C LEU A 10 61.62 -8.81 11.55
N LYS A 11 61.14 -8.15 10.48
CA LYS A 11 61.22 -6.71 10.14
C LYS A 11 61.41 -6.57 8.63
N HIS A 12 60.32 -6.28 7.92
CA HIS A 12 60.23 -5.24 6.89
C HIS A 12 59.00 -5.51 6.03
N LEU A 13 58.02 -4.62 6.16
CA LEU A 13 57.19 -4.02 5.10
C LEU A 13 55.84 -3.60 5.68
N TRP A 14 55.93 -2.55 6.49
CA TRP A 14 54.86 -1.59 6.66
C TRP A 14 54.73 -0.81 5.35
N CYS A 15 53.67 -1.01 4.57
CA CYS A 15 53.18 -0.04 3.60
C CYS A 15 51.91 -0.56 2.90
N LEU A 16 50.81 0.21 3.05
CA LEU A 16 49.55 0.13 2.31
C LEU A 16 48.72 -1.16 2.58
N ALA A 17 47.45 -1.14 2.97
CA ALA A 17 46.41 -0.15 2.79
C ALA A 17 45.39 -0.26 3.93
N LEU A 18 45.24 0.80 4.71
CA LEU A 18 44.12 0.96 5.62
C LEU A 18 42.94 1.46 4.77
N VAL A 19 42.24 0.56 4.08
CA VAL A 19 40.97 0.89 3.43
C VAL A 19 39.92 0.98 4.53
N THR A 20 39.72 2.19 5.06
CA THR A 20 38.56 2.53 5.89
C THR A 20 37.31 2.39 5.05
N LEU A 21 36.74 1.18 5.06
CA LEU A 21 35.44 0.85 4.49
C LEU A 21 34.38 1.63 5.28
N SER A 22 34.13 2.87 4.86
CA SER A 22 33.00 3.65 5.33
C SER A 22 31.75 2.93 4.85
N CYS A 23 31.12 2.18 5.75
CA CYS A 23 29.77 1.67 5.56
C CYS A 23 28.86 2.90 5.37
N VAL A 24 28.62 3.27 4.11
CA VAL A 24 27.47 4.08 3.74
C VAL A 24 26.27 3.20 4.09
N TRP A 25 25.70 3.42 5.27
CA TRP A 25 24.35 2.98 5.57
C TRP A 25 23.45 3.76 4.62
N THR A 26 23.20 3.19 3.44
CA THR A 26 22.08 3.60 2.62
C THR A 26 20.85 3.27 3.45
N SER A 27 20.35 4.26 4.19
CA SER A 27 19.01 4.20 4.74
C SER A 27 18.09 4.06 3.54
N SER A 28 17.72 2.83 3.19
CA SER A 28 16.64 2.55 2.28
C SER A 28 15.40 3.12 2.93
N VAL A 29 15.09 4.39 2.64
CA VAL A 29 13.81 4.99 2.96
C VAL A 29 12.80 4.23 2.11
N LEU A 30 12.21 3.20 2.72
CA LEU A 30 11.08 2.49 2.15
C LEU A 30 9.93 3.48 2.10
N ALA A 31 9.65 4.01 0.92
CA ALA A 31 8.56 4.94 0.72
C ALA A 31 7.25 4.28 1.16
N THR A 32 6.62 4.87 2.17
CA THR A 32 5.33 4.46 2.69
C THR A 32 4.26 4.62 1.61
N PRO A 33 3.33 3.66 1.49
CA PRO A 33 2.28 3.77 0.51
C PRO A 33 1.41 4.98 0.81
N ALA A 34 1.25 5.84 -0.20
CA ALA A 34 0.47 7.05 -0.13
C ALA A 34 -0.61 7.10 -1.21
N LEU A 35 -1.80 7.57 -0.84
CA LEU A 35 -2.89 7.91 -1.75
C LEU A 35 -3.19 9.40 -1.57
N ILE A 36 -3.03 10.20 -2.61
CA ILE A 36 -3.22 11.66 -2.59
C ILE A 36 -2.51 12.35 -1.39
N GLY A 37 -1.25 11.95 -1.12
CA GLY A 37 -0.46 12.49 -0.01
C GLY A 37 -0.83 11.95 1.38
N ILE A 38 -1.86 11.12 1.52
CA ILE A 38 -2.20 10.43 2.77
C ILE A 38 -1.41 9.13 2.85
N GLU A 39 -0.55 9.00 3.87
CA GLU A 39 0.29 7.84 4.11
C GLU A 39 -0.40 6.82 5.02
N ALA A 40 -0.37 5.55 4.62
CA ALA A 40 -0.93 4.46 5.42
C ALA A 40 -0.27 4.40 6.81
N GLN A 41 -1.08 4.23 7.86
CA GLN A 41 -0.66 4.10 9.26
C GLN A 41 0.11 5.30 9.86
N ILE A 42 0.29 6.39 9.11
CA ILE A 42 1.06 7.56 9.55
C ILE A 42 0.16 8.78 9.65
N THR A 43 -0.50 9.16 8.56
CA THR A 43 -1.27 10.41 8.52
C THR A 43 -2.45 10.37 9.49
N THR A 44 -2.51 11.32 10.41
CA THR A 44 -3.59 11.42 11.39
C THR A 44 -4.86 12.02 10.78
N VAL A 45 -6.00 11.83 11.46
CA VAL A 45 -7.26 12.51 11.10
C VAL A 45 -7.08 14.04 11.06
N GLY A 46 -6.31 14.61 11.99
CA GLY A 46 -6.06 16.05 12.05
C GLY A 46 -5.28 16.54 10.83
N GLU A 47 -4.25 15.80 10.43
CA GLU A 47 -3.45 16.12 9.23
C GLU A 47 -4.26 15.97 7.95
N LEU A 48 -5.12 14.94 7.84
CA LEU A 48 -6.01 14.79 6.68
C LEU A 48 -6.92 16.01 6.53
N ARG A 49 -7.54 16.46 7.62
CA ARG A 49 -8.45 17.64 7.60
C ARG A 49 -7.71 18.95 7.40
N ALA A 50 -6.42 19.02 7.77
CA ALA A 50 -5.59 20.18 7.49
C ALA A 50 -5.17 20.24 6.01
N MET A 51 -4.99 19.09 5.36
CA MET A 51 -4.68 19.02 3.92
C MET A 51 -5.92 19.20 3.04
N TYR A 52 -7.07 18.71 3.50
CA TYR A 52 -8.32 18.72 2.75
C TYR A 52 -9.44 19.29 3.63
N GLU A 53 -9.71 20.58 3.48
CA GLU A 53 -10.70 21.31 4.28
C GLU A 53 -12.11 20.73 4.09
N ASP A 54 -12.44 20.32 2.87
CA ASP A 54 -13.74 19.74 2.49
C ASP A 54 -13.83 18.22 2.71
N ALA A 55 -12.89 17.61 3.44
CA ALA A 55 -12.95 16.20 3.76
C ALA A 55 -14.21 15.85 4.57
N GLU A 56 -15.11 15.09 3.95
CA GLU A 56 -16.39 14.70 4.52
C GLU A 56 -16.25 13.46 5.40
N MET A 57 -16.70 13.56 6.65
CA MET A 57 -16.83 12.40 7.53
C MET A 57 -18.11 11.64 7.19
N ILE A 58 -17.99 10.51 6.50
CA ILE A 58 -19.14 9.68 6.11
C ILE A 58 -19.58 8.71 7.22
N ALA A 59 -18.69 8.41 8.17
CA ALA A 59 -19.01 7.66 9.39
C ALA A 59 -18.08 8.10 10.52
N GLY A 60 -18.62 8.40 11.70
CA GLY A 60 -17.81 8.76 12.87
C GLY A 60 -17.15 7.58 13.56
N TYR A 61 -17.70 6.38 13.38
CA TYR A 61 -17.25 5.15 14.01
C TYR A 61 -17.56 3.94 13.14
N THR A 62 -16.71 2.91 13.21
CA THR A 62 -16.90 1.61 12.57
C THR A 62 -16.65 0.52 13.59
N ASP A 63 -17.51 -0.49 13.67
CA ASP A 63 -17.36 -1.58 14.65
C ASP A 63 -16.07 -2.37 14.40
N GLU A 64 -15.65 -2.47 13.13
CA GLU A 64 -14.48 -3.24 12.72
C GLU A 64 -13.14 -2.58 13.06
N PHE A 65 -13.07 -1.25 13.02
CA PHE A 65 -11.80 -0.50 13.13
C PHE A 65 -11.78 0.48 14.30
N GLY A 66 -12.95 0.82 14.84
CA GLY A 66 -13.12 1.71 15.98
C GLY A 66 -12.83 3.18 15.70
N GLY A 67 -12.73 3.56 14.42
CA GLY A 67 -12.43 4.92 13.98
C GLY A 67 -13.31 5.37 12.82
N PRO A 68 -13.18 6.65 12.43
CA PRO A 68 -14.03 7.27 11.43
C PRO A 68 -13.67 6.83 10.00
N ILE A 69 -14.60 7.07 9.08
CA ILE A 69 -14.35 7.02 7.64
C ILE A 69 -14.52 8.42 7.07
N TYR A 70 -13.52 8.85 6.29
CA TYR A 70 -13.56 10.10 5.53
C TYR A 70 -13.63 9.85 4.04
N ARG A 71 -14.29 10.76 3.33
CA ARG A 71 -14.36 10.86 1.88
C ARG A 71 -13.80 12.21 1.44
N ILE A 72 -13.05 12.19 0.34
CA ILE A 72 -12.58 13.39 -0.36
C ILE A 72 -13.05 13.24 -1.80
N THR A 73 -13.70 14.26 -2.36
CA THR A 73 -14.17 14.18 -3.75
C THR A 73 -13.01 14.37 -4.72
N GLY A 74 -13.19 13.96 -5.98
CA GLY A 74 -12.18 14.18 -7.02
C GLY A 74 -11.83 15.65 -7.25
N GLU A 75 -12.83 16.54 -7.12
CA GLU A 75 -12.66 17.99 -7.24
C GLU A 75 -11.71 18.52 -6.15
N ASP A 76 -11.90 18.09 -4.91
CA ASP A 76 -11.08 18.52 -3.76
C ASP A 76 -9.69 17.88 -3.77
N ALA A 77 -9.56 16.69 -4.35
CA ALA A 77 -8.29 15.96 -4.42
C ALA A 77 -7.31 16.55 -5.43
N GLY A 78 -7.78 17.39 -6.37
CA GLY A 78 -6.96 17.97 -7.43
C GLY A 78 -6.32 16.94 -8.37
N ALA A 79 -6.85 15.70 -8.38
CA ALA A 79 -6.31 14.58 -9.13
C ALA A 79 -7.17 14.30 -10.38
N GLU A 80 -6.58 14.43 -11.56
CA GLU A 80 -7.28 14.22 -12.83
C GLU A 80 -7.84 12.79 -12.94
N GLY A 81 -9.10 12.68 -13.39
CA GLY A 81 -9.81 11.42 -13.57
C GLY A 81 -10.07 10.65 -12.27
N MET A 82 -9.90 11.29 -11.11
CA MET A 82 -10.31 10.75 -9.81
C MET A 82 -11.75 11.15 -9.50
N HIS A 83 -12.54 10.23 -8.95
CA HIS A 83 -13.91 10.49 -8.51
C HIS A 83 -14.00 10.75 -7.01
N GLU A 84 -13.29 9.94 -6.22
CA GLU A 84 -13.26 10.06 -4.77
C GLU A 84 -12.07 9.28 -4.18
N ALA A 85 -11.62 9.68 -3.00
CA ALA A 85 -10.85 8.84 -2.10
C ALA A 85 -11.59 8.61 -0.79
N ARG A 86 -11.43 7.42 -0.22
CA ARG A 86 -11.97 7.04 1.08
C ARG A 86 -10.86 6.55 1.99
N PHE A 87 -10.94 6.94 3.26
CA PHE A 87 -9.94 6.65 4.27
C PHE A 87 -10.63 6.07 5.50
N ILE A 88 -10.32 4.82 5.84
CA ILE A 88 -10.82 4.14 7.04
C ILE A 88 -9.76 4.26 8.11
N PHE A 89 -10.09 4.92 9.21
CA PHE A 89 -9.21 5.12 10.35
C PHE A 89 -9.48 4.09 11.44
N ASN A 90 -8.43 3.70 12.16
CA ASN A 90 -8.60 2.90 13.37
C ASN A 90 -8.84 3.79 14.61
N ARG A 91 -9.06 3.14 15.76
CA ARG A 91 -9.21 3.81 17.07
C ARG A 91 -8.04 4.73 17.47
N ASN A 92 -6.84 4.54 16.89
CA ASN A 92 -5.67 5.37 17.17
C ASN A 92 -5.62 6.60 16.25
N GLY A 93 -6.58 6.77 15.34
CA GLY A 93 -6.68 7.93 14.46
C GLY A 93 -5.72 7.89 13.26
N VAL A 94 -5.26 6.71 12.83
CA VAL A 94 -4.43 6.53 11.61
C VAL A 94 -5.14 5.63 10.58
N PRO A 95 -4.91 5.81 9.27
CA PRO A 95 -5.59 5.07 8.21
C PRO A 95 -5.08 3.63 8.15
N VAL A 96 -6.02 2.70 8.19
CA VAL A 96 -5.76 1.25 8.03
C VAL A 96 -6.15 0.75 6.63
N ALA A 97 -7.05 1.46 5.96
CA ALA A 97 -7.36 1.23 4.56
C ALA A 97 -7.62 2.55 3.84
N MET A 98 -7.16 2.62 2.59
CA MET A 98 -7.35 3.78 1.73
C MET A 98 -7.79 3.30 0.36
N THR A 99 -8.85 3.87 -0.19
CA THR A 99 -9.37 3.50 -1.52
C THR A 99 -9.54 4.74 -2.38
N GLY A 100 -8.83 4.79 -3.50
CA GLY A 100 -9.06 5.77 -4.56
C GLY A 100 -9.92 5.17 -5.66
N VAL A 101 -10.83 5.96 -6.20
CA VAL A 101 -11.70 5.59 -7.32
C VAL A 101 -11.40 6.51 -8.49
N PHE A 102 -11.05 5.93 -9.63
CA PHE A 102 -10.62 6.66 -10.83
C PHE A 102 -11.36 6.18 -12.07
N ASP A 103 -11.26 6.94 -13.16
CA ASP A 103 -11.72 6.52 -14.47
C ASP A 103 -11.02 5.23 -14.92
N ARG A 104 -11.77 4.30 -15.51
CA ARG A 104 -11.24 3.02 -16.01
C ARG A 104 -10.05 3.18 -16.96
N GLN A 105 -10.03 4.25 -17.76
CA GLN A 105 -8.96 4.54 -18.70
C GLN A 105 -7.59 4.74 -18.02
N LEU A 106 -7.59 5.15 -16.74
CA LEU A 106 -6.37 5.33 -15.95
C LEU A 106 -5.78 4.01 -15.43
N PHE A 107 -6.42 2.86 -15.65
CA PHE A 107 -5.90 1.58 -15.16
C PHE A 107 -4.45 1.36 -15.59
N ASP A 108 -4.14 1.51 -16.88
CA ASP A 108 -2.79 1.22 -17.40
C ASP A 108 -1.75 2.19 -16.85
N HIS A 109 -2.12 3.47 -16.73
CA HIS A 109 -1.27 4.50 -16.15
C HIS A 109 -0.96 4.23 -14.68
N ILE A 110 -2.00 3.97 -13.87
CA ILE A 110 -1.84 3.65 -12.44
C ILE A 110 -1.05 2.34 -12.28
N ASN A 111 -1.36 1.32 -13.09
CA ASN A 111 -0.66 0.03 -13.06
C ASN A 111 0.84 0.19 -13.34
N LEU A 112 1.21 1.06 -14.28
CA LEU A 112 2.61 1.39 -14.58
C LEU A 112 3.27 2.04 -13.35
N ILE A 113 2.64 3.07 -12.76
CA ILE A 113 3.18 3.75 -11.57
C ILE A 113 3.39 2.76 -10.42
N LEU A 114 2.40 1.93 -10.12
CA LEU A 114 2.50 0.93 -9.06
C LEU A 114 3.60 -0.10 -9.36
N GLY A 115 3.73 -0.55 -10.61
CA GLY A 115 4.78 -1.46 -11.04
C GLY A 115 6.21 -0.91 -10.92
N THR A 116 6.38 0.41 -10.97
CA THR A 116 7.69 1.04 -10.71
C THR A 116 8.05 1.12 -9.22
N ARG A 117 7.05 1.07 -8.32
CA ARG A 117 7.23 1.31 -6.88
C ARG A 117 7.19 0.04 -6.04
N TYR A 118 6.40 -0.95 -6.46
CA TYR A 118 6.04 -2.09 -5.63
C TYR A 118 6.22 -3.41 -6.36
N LYS A 119 6.38 -4.49 -5.58
CA LYS A 119 6.55 -5.82 -6.13
C LYS A 119 5.20 -6.39 -6.57
N LEU A 120 5.03 -6.68 -7.85
CA LEU A 120 3.85 -7.37 -8.36
C LEU A 120 3.78 -8.80 -7.79
N ILE A 121 2.64 -9.17 -7.20
CA ILE A 121 2.40 -10.50 -6.60
C ILE A 121 1.28 -11.27 -7.29
N HIS A 122 0.34 -10.58 -7.93
CA HIS A 122 -0.76 -11.20 -8.67
C HIS A 122 -1.22 -10.26 -9.78
N HIS A 123 -1.61 -10.81 -10.93
CA HIS A 123 -2.26 -10.03 -11.97
C HIS A 123 -3.22 -10.87 -12.81
N ASN A 124 -4.26 -10.21 -13.29
CA ASN A 124 -5.22 -10.71 -14.25
C ASN A 124 -5.51 -9.61 -15.27
N ASN A 125 -4.50 -9.31 -16.10
CA ASN A 125 -4.51 -8.24 -17.07
C ASN A 125 -4.17 -8.81 -18.46
N ARG A 126 -5.12 -9.51 -19.08
CA ARG A 126 -4.92 -10.03 -20.44
C ARG A 126 -5.13 -8.87 -21.45
N PRO A 127 -4.11 -8.50 -22.25
CA PRO A 127 -4.26 -7.43 -23.23
C PRO A 127 -5.30 -7.77 -24.30
N GLY A 128 -5.95 -6.74 -24.86
CA GLY A 128 -6.82 -6.88 -26.04
C GLY A 128 -8.29 -7.26 -25.78
N VAL A 129 -8.72 -7.46 -24.54
CA VAL A 129 -10.12 -7.79 -24.24
C VAL A 129 -10.82 -6.65 -23.49
N LYS A 130 -11.68 -5.92 -24.21
CA LYS A 130 -12.55 -4.87 -23.63
C LYS A 130 -13.58 -5.50 -22.67
N ASP A 131 -14.00 -4.73 -21.68
CA ASP A 131 -15.05 -5.10 -20.70
C ASP A 131 -14.85 -6.41 -19.94
N ARG A 132 -13.62 -6.68 -19.51
CA ARG A 132 -13.32 -7.73 -18.53
C ARG A 132 -12.87 -7.15 -17.20
N LEU A 133 -12.97 -7.99 -16.16
CA LEU A 133 -12.27 -7.74 -14.90
C LEU A 133 -10.77 -7.63 -15.21
N ARG A 134 -10.16 -6.52 -14.80
CA ARG A 134 -8.71 -6.34 -14.79
C ARG A 134 -8.28 -6.17 -13.34
N SER A 135 -7.20 -6.83 -12.94
CA SER A 135 -6.68 -6.66 -11.58
C SER A 135 -5.18 -6.85 -11.50
N ALA A 136 -4.52 -6.10 -10.64
CA ALA A 136 -3.12 -6.28 -10.28
C ALA A 136 -2.94 -6.02 -8.78
N TRP A 137 -2.20 -6.89 -8.10
CA TRP A 137 -1.89 -6.74 -6.69
C TRP A 137 -0.39 -6.61 -6.51
N TYR A 138 -0.03 -5.68 -5.65
CA TYR A 138 1.35 -5.31 -5.35
C TYR A 138 1.59 -5.42 -3.86
N GLN A 139 2.74 -5.93 -3.48
CA GLN A 139 3.22 -5.93 -2.11
C GLN A 139 4.14 -4.74 -1.90
N THR A 140 3.85 -3.93 -0.89
CA THR A 140 4.73 -2.85 -0.44
C THR A 140 5.88 -3.44 0.37
N GLY A 141 7.05 -2.82 0.31
CA GLY A 141 8.18 -3.19 1.17
C GLY A 141 8.12 -2.59 2.57
N ASP A 142 6.98 -2.00 2.96
CA ASP A 142 6.82 -1.29 4.23
C ASP A 142 6.69 -2.26 5.43
N ARG A 143 6.82 -1.71 6.64
CA ARG A 143 6.69 -2.49 7.89
C ARG A 143 5.29 -3.08 8.08
N ALA A 144 4.29 -2.46 7.45
CA ALA A 144 2.89 -2.84 7.54
C ALA A 144 2.52 -4.03 6.65
N ASN A 145 3.40 -4.45 5.73
CA ASN A 145 3.11 -5.45 4.71
C ASN A 145 1.81 -5.11 3.94
N THR A 146 1.67 -3.84 3.58
CA THR A 146 0.49 -3.33 2.88
C THR A 146 0.38 -4.01 1.50
N ILE A 147 -0.85 -4.35 1.11
CA ILE A 147 -1.13 -4.82 -0.25
C ILE A 147 -1.86 -3.70 -0.98
N VAL A 148 -1.33 -3.31 -2.13
CA VAL A 148 -2.01 -2.41 -3.05
C VAL A 148 -2.73 -3.25 -4.09
N SER A 149 -4.05 -3.14 -4.15
CA SER A 149 -4.86 -3.79 -5.18
C SER A 149 -5.42 -2.76 -6.14
N LEU A 150 -5.13 -2.93 -7.43
CA LEU A 150 -5.70 -2.21 -8.53
C LEU A 150 -6.75 -3.10 -9.19
N THR A 151 -8.02 -2.69 -9.23
CA THR A 151 -9.11 -3.52 -9.78
C THR A 151 -10.04 -2.67 -10.63
N ALA A 152 -10.25 -3.06 -11.89
CA ALA A 152 -11.31 -2.53 -12.75
C ALA A 152 -12.36 -3.63 -12.97
N PRO A 153 -13.51 -3.58 -12.28
CA PRO A 153 -14.57 -4.58 -12.40
C PRO A 153 -15.08 -4.74 -13.83
N LYS A 154 -15.66 -5.91 -14.12
CA LYS A 154 -16.32 -6.17 -15.40
C LYS A 154 -17.51 -5.22 -15.56
N GLY A 155 -17.59 -4.51 -16.69
CA GLY A 155 -18.70 -3.60 -17.01
C GLY A 155 -18.74 -2.30 -16.21
N SER A 156 -17.73 -2.01 -15.38
CA SER A 156 -17.61 -0.72 -14.68
C SER A 156 -16.71 0.23 -15.47
N ASP A 157 -17.12 1.50 -15.50
CA ASP A 157 -16.37 2.68 -15.97
C ASP A 157 -15.29 3.15 -14.98
N LYS A 158 -15.13 2.46 -13.83
CA LYS A 158 -14.22 2.83 -12.76
C LYS A 158 -13.12 1.80 -12.54
N VAL A 159 -12.02 2.29 -11.97
CA VAL A 159 -10.94 1.50 -11.39
C VAL A 159 -10.74 1.90 -9.93
N TYR A 160 -10.47 0.90 -9.10
CA TYR A 160 -10.29 1.04 -7.67
C TYR A 160 -8.84 0.75 -7.32
N VAL A 161 -8.20 1.65 -6.57
CA VAL A 161 -6.89 1.45 -5.97
C VAL A 161 -7.08 1.37 -4.47
N THR A 162 -6.86 0.19 -3.88
CA THR A 162 -7.02 -0.02 -2.44
C THR A 162 -5.71 -0.42 -1.80
N TYR A 163 -5.33 0.32 -0.76
CA TYR A 163 -4.19 0.06 0.12
C TYR A 163 -4.71 -0.49 1.44
N ALA A 164 -4.34 -1.72 1.78
CA ALA A 164 -4.63 -2.31 3.09
C ALA A 164 -3.77 -3.55 3.32
N ASP A 165 -3.42 -3.84 4.57
CA ASP A 165 -2.85 -5.12 4.95
C ASP A 165 -3.88 -6.27 4.78
N LEU A 166 -3.41 -7.52 4.76
CA LEU A 166 -4.27 -8.67 4.53
C LEU A 166 -5.36 -8.85 5.62
N ALA A 167 -5.05 -8.58 6.88
CA ALA A 167 -6.00 -8.73 7.98
C ALA A 167 -7.11 -7.68 7.87
N THR A 168 -6.75 -6.44 7.56
CA THR A 168 -7.67 -5.33 7.31
C THR A 168 -8.57 -5.66 6.12
N ARG A 169 -8.01 -6.13 5.00
CA ARG A 169 -8.81 -6.55 3.84
C ARG A 169 -9.83 -7.65 4.19
N ASN A 170 -9.41 -8.66 4.95
CA ASN A 170 -10.30 -9.74 5.38
C ASN A 170 -11.44 -9.22 6.28
N ARG A 171 -11.15 -8.25 7.17
CA ARG A 171 -12.16 -7.61 8.01
C ARG A 171 -13.17 -6.80 7.19
N ILE A 172 -12.70 -6.01 6.21
CA ILE A 172 -13.57 -5.27 5.29
C ILE A 172 -14.47 -6.24 4.54
N GLN A 173 -13.90 -7.32 3.98
CA GLN A 173 -14.67 -8.33 3.25
C GLN A 173 -15.75 -8.98 4.13
N ALA A 174 -15.40 -9.37 5.36
CA ALA A 174 -16.35 -9.95 6.31
C ALA A 174 -17.45 -8.96 6.73
N ALA A 175 -17.16 -7.66 6.82
CA ALA A 175 -18.16 -6.63 7.08
C ALA A 175 -19.13 -6.46 5.91
N LEU A 176 -18.61 -6.43 4.67
CA LEU A 176 -19.43 -6.35 3.47
C LEU A 176 -20.33 -7.59 3.29
N GLU A 177 -19.84 -8.77 3.67
CA GLU A 177 -20.64 -10.01 3.64
C GLU A 177 -21.75 -10.00 4.69
N ARG A 178 -21.51 -9.47 5.90
CA ARG A 178 -22.54 -9.28 6.93
C ARG A 178 -23.65 -8.32 6.49
N GLN A 179 -23.34 -7.35 5.63
CA GLN A 179 -24.33 -6.40 5.09
C GLN A 179 -25.15 -6.95 3.93
N LYS A 180 -24.73 -8.06 3.30
CA LYS A 180 -25.58 -8.75 2.33
C LYS A 180 -26.61 -9.53 3.12
N GLU A 181 -27.90 -9.24 2.91
CA GLU A 181 -28.99 -10.04 3.49
C GLU A 181 -28.69 -11.53 3.27
N PRO A 182 -28.88 -12.40 4.29
CA PRO A 182 -28.82 -13.83 4.05
C PRO A 182 -29.82 -14.15 2.93
N PRO A 183 -29.47 -15.04 1.97
CA PRO A 183 -30.44 -15.44 0.96
C PRO A 183 -31.70 -15.89 1.69
N LYS A 184 -32.85 -15.29 1.35
CA LYS A 184 -34.15 -15.66 1.92
C LYS A 184 -34.28 -17.18 1.82
N ARG A 185 -34.09 -17.88 2.94
CA ARG A 185 -34.39 -19.31 3.06
C ARG A 185 -35.90 -19.41 3.01
N TYR A 186 -36.43 -19.71 1.83
CA TYR A 186 -37.79 -20.19 1.69
C TYR A 186 -37.82 -21.60 2.32
N TRP A 187 -38.66 -21.80 3.32
CA TRP A 187 -38.75 -23.03 4.12
C TRP A 187 -39.42 -24.20 3.36
N TRP A 188 -39.14 -24.36 2.06
CA TRP A 188 -39.69 -25.44 1.23
C TRP A 188 -38.76 -25.90 0.08
N GLN A 189 -37.43 -25.78 0.24
CA GLN A 189 -36.46 -26.44 -0.64
C GLN A 189 -35.83 -27.65 0.02
#